data_AF-A0A1T5D142-F1
#
_entry.id   AF-A0A1T5D142-F1
#
_cell.length_a   1.000
_cell.length_b   1.000
_cell.length_c   1.000
_cell.angle_alpha   90.00
_cell.angle_beta   90.00
_cell.angle_gamma   90.00
#
_symmetry.space_group_name_H-M   'P 1'
#
loop_
_entity.id
_entity.type
_entity.pdbx_description
1 polymer ?
#
loop_
_entity_poly.entity_id
_entity_poly.type
_entity_poly.pdbx_seq_one_letter_code
_entity_poly.pdbx_strand_id
1 'polypeptide(L)'
;MILNKYYEENESMQKGIPTVGYFSAQLNVSYGYLSDLLRNMTGMNTQQHIHAKLIEVAKQKLSTSELTAAEIAYELGFEYPQSFNKLFKNKTGLTPLQFREQLN
;
A
#
# COMPACT_ATOMS: atom_id res chain seq x y z
N MET A 1 11.17 -3.65 -7.78
CA MET A 1 10.01 -4.58 -7.72
C MET A 1 8.82 -3.90 -8.40
N ILE A 2 7.89 -4.63 -9.05
CA ILE A 2 6.75 -4.03 -9.79
C ILE A 2 5.95 -3.05 -8.90
N LEU A 3 5.82 -3.37 -7.61
CA LEU A 3 5.22 -2.50 -6.60
C LEU A 3 5.92 -1.14 -6.45
N ASN A 4 7.25 -1.08 -6.47
CA ASN A 4 7.97 0.19 -6.37
C ASN A 4 7.67 1.07 -7.60
N LYS A 5 7.76 0.47 -8.79
CA LYS A 5 7.46 1.16 -10.06
C LYS A 5 6.03 1.73 -10.06
N TYR A 6 5.05 0.97 -9.58
CA TYR A 6 3.64 1.39 -9.50
C TYR A 6 3.46 2.68 -8.66
N TYR A 7 4.13 2.77 -7.51
CA TYR A 7 4.02 3.94 -6.63
C TYR A 7 4.96 5.09 -7.01
N GLU A 8 6.10 4.81 -7.65
CA GLU A 8 7.04 5.83 -8.16
C GLU A 8 6.49 6.57 -9.39
N GLU A 9 5.75 5.89 -10.26
CA GLU A 9 5.16 6.47 -11.47
C GLU A 9 3.81 7.17 -11.22
N ASN A 10 3.41 7.37 -9.96
CA ASN A 10 2.09 7.89 -9.55
C ASN A 10 0.90 7.13 -10.16
N GLU A 11 1.07 5.87 -10.57
CA GLU A 11 -0.03 5.09 -11.15
C GLU A 11 -1.16 4.90 -10.14
N SER A 12 -0.87 4.94 -8.83
CA SER A 12 -1.88 4.84 -7.76
C SER A 12 -2.92 5.94 -7.80
N MET A 13 -2.57 7.16 -8.22
CA MET A 13 -3.50 8.28 -8.34
C MET A 13 -4.50 8.08 -9.49
N GLN A 14 -4.11 7.34 -10.54
CA GLN A 14 -4.95 7.14 -11.74
C GLN A 14 -5.66 5.78 -11.75
N LYS A 15 -5.01 4.74 -11.21
CA LYS A 15 -5.45 3.34 -11.30
C LYS A 15 -5.93 2.77 -9.96
N GLY A 16 -5.85 3.55 -8.88
CA GLY A 16 -6.26 3.14 -7.54
C GLY A 16 -5.23 2.27 -6.82
N ILE A 17 -5.66 1.52 -5.81
CA ILE A 17 -4.79 0.58 -5.10
C ILE A 17 -4.50 -0.62 -6.01
N PRO A 18 -3.22 -1.04 -6.15
CA PRO A 18 -2.89 -2.17 -7.00
C PRO A 18 -3.50 -3.45 -6.43
N THR A 19 -4.18 -4.22 -7.26
CA THR A 19 -4.84 -5.47 -6.87
C THR A 19 -3.96 -6.68 -7.17
N VAL A 20 -4.25 -7.82 -6.55
CA VAL A 20 -3.59 -9.10 -6.90
C VAL A 20 -3.73 -9.40 -8.40
N GLY A 21 -4.82 -8.94 -9.02
CA GLY A 21 -5.07 -9.12 -10.46
C GLY A 21 -4.18 -8.32 -11.35
N TYR A 22 -3.88 -7.08 -10.97
CA TYR A 22 -2.89 -6.27 -11.66
C TYR A 22 -1.54 -7.01 -11.75
N PHE A 23 -1.04 -7.55 -10.63
CA PHE A 23 0.24 -8.27 -10.62
C PHE A 23 0.18 -9.60 -11.38
N SER A 24 -0.90 -10.34 -11.22
CA SER A 24 -1.09 -11.63 -11.89
C SER A 24 -1.08 -11.47 -13.42
N ALA A 25 -1.75 -10.43 -13.92
CA ALA A 25 -1.75 -10.07 -15.34
C ALA A 25 -0.36 -9.62 -15.83
N GLN A 26 0.33 -8.75 -15.07
CA GLN A 26 1.68 -8.28 -15.44
C GLN A 26 2.73 -9.40 -15.47
N LEU A 27 2.54 -10.43 -14.64
CA LEU A 27 3.46 -11.56 -14.52
C LEU A 27 3.03 -12.79 -15.34
N ASN A 28 1.89 -12.71 -16.06
CA ASN A 28 1.29 -13.83 -16.80
C ASN A 28 1.09 -15.10 -15.95
N VAL A 29 0.66 -14.94 -14.70
CA VAL A 29 0.40 -16.03 -13.75
C VAL A 29 -1.03 -15.97 -13.23
N SER A 30 -1.55 -17.09 -12.74
CA SER A 30 -2.84 -17.09 -12.05
C SER A 30 -2.72 -16.47 -10.64
N TYR A 31 -3.81 -15.89 -10.16
CA TYR A 31 -3.92 -15.32 -8.81
C TYR A 31 -3.53 -16.30 -7.70
N GLY A 32 -4.03 -17.54 -7.82
CA GLY A 32 -3.77 -18.61 -6.85
C GLY A 32 -2.29 -18.99 -6.86
N TYR A 33 -1.73 -19.21 -8.05
CA TYR A 33 -0.31 -19.54 -8.19
C TYR A 33 0.60 -18.45 -7.61
N LEU A 34 0.33 -17.17 -7.93
CA LEU A 34 1.12 -16.06 -7.40
C LEU A 34 1.03 -15.98 -5.86
N SER A 35 -0.17 -16.18 -5.32
CA SER A 35 -0.41 -16.13 -3.88
C SER A 35 0.28 -17.27 -3.15
N ASP A 36 0.20 -18.49 -3.69
CA ASP A 36 0.85 -19.67 -3.13
C ASP A 36 2.37 -19.59 -3.24
N LEU A 37 2.88 -19.14 -4.38
CA LEU A 37 4.31 -18.94 -4.59
C LEU A 37 4.89 -17.95 -3.57
N LEU A 38 4.28 -16.77 -3.43
CA LEU A 38 4.73 -15.77 -2.46
C LEU A 38 4.59 -16.28 -1.02
N ARG A 39 3.50 -16.99 -0.70
CA ARG A 39 3.31 -17.55 0.64
C ARG A 39 4.37 -18.60 0.96
N ASN A 40 4.72 -19.46 0.01
CA ASN A 40 5.76 -20.47 0.19
C ASN A 40 7.15 -19.86 0.33
N MET A 41 7.44 -18.77 -0.38
CA MET A 41 8.75 -18.11 -0.34
C MET A 41 8.94 -17.15 0.83
N THR A 42 7.89 -16.44 1.24
CA THR A 42 7.99 -15.32 2.20
C THR A 42 7.08 -15.46 3.41
N GLY A 43 6.25 -16.51 3.47
CA GLY A 43 5.21 -16.66 4.49
C GLY A 43 3.99 -15.74 4.30
N MET A 44 3.97 -14.89 3.26
CA MET A 44 2.93 -13.88 3.03
C MET A 44 2.30 -14.05 1.65
N ASN A 45 0.98 -13.90 1.57
CA ASN A 45 0.27 -13.86 0.29
C ASN A 45 0.43 -12.51 -0.41
N THR A 46 0.04 -12.44 -1.69
CA THR A 46 0.16 -11.24 -2.53
C THR A 46 -0.52 -10.00 -1.91
N GLN A 47 -1.70 -10.15 -1.33
CA GLN A 47 -2.42 -9.03 -0.72
C GLN A 47 -1.68 -8.48 0.51
N GLN A 48 -1.05 -9.34 1.29
CA GLN A 48 -0.24 -8.92 2.43
C GLN A 48 0.99 -8.14 1.97
N HIS A 49 1.64 -8.54 0.87
CA HIS A 49 2.73 -7.78 0.25
C HIS A 49 2.29 -6.41 -0.23
N ILE A 50 1.12 -6.32 -0.89
CA ILE A 50 0.54 -5.05 -1.33
C ILE A 50 0.31 -4.13 -0.12
N HIS A 51 -0.36 -4.64 0.93
CA HIS A 51 -0.60 -3.85 2.13
C HIS A 51 0.72 -3.43 2.81
N ALA A 52 1.72 -4.31 2.88
CA ALA A 52 3.01 -3.97 3.47
C ALA A 52 3.68 -2.81 2.73
N LYS A 53 3.74 -2.88 1.38
CA LYS A 53 4.31 -1.80 0.58
C LYS A 53 3.51 -0.51 0.69
N LEU A 54 2.19 -0.59 0.66
CA LEU A 54 1.31 0.57 0.81
C LEU A 54 1.60 1.29 2.14
N ILE A 55 1.75 0.53 3.24
CA ILE A 55 2.08 1.10 4.55
C ILE A 55 3.48 1.70 4.58
N GLU A 56 4.46 1.08 3.92
CA GLU A 56 5.81 1.63 3.78
C GLU A 56 5.79 3.00 3.08
N VAL A 57 5.12 3.10 1.92
CA VAL A 57 4.98 4.36 1.17
C VAL A 57 4.20 5.40 1.98
N ALA A 58 3.15 4.98 2.70
CA ALA A 58 2.38 5.86 3.57
C ALA A 58 3.25 6.45 4.70
N LYS A 59 4.06 5.63 5.37
CA LYS A 59 4.99 6.08 6.42
C LYS A 59 6.01 7.07 5.86
N GLN A 60 6.57 6.78 4.68
CA GLN A 60 7.50 7.69 4.03
C GLN A 60 6.83 9.05 3.77
N LYS A 61 5.66 9.09 3.11
CA LYS A 61 4.92 10.33 2.85
C LYS A 61 4.55 11.08 4.14
N LEU A 62 4.13 10.38 5.19
CA LEU A 62 3.81 11.00 6.48
C LEU A 62 5.03 11.67 7.13
N SER A 63 6.23 11.13 6.89
CA SER A 63 7.50 11.59 7.48
C SER A 63 8.17 12.69 6.66
N THR A 64 7.92 12.75 5.35
CA THR A 64 8.67 13.63 4.43
C THR A 64 7.81 14.70 3.77
N SER A 65 6.52 14.78 4.08
CA SER A 65 5.61 15.76 3.47
C SER A 65 4.65 16.38 4.49
N GLU A 66 4.21 17.59 4.18
CA GLU A 66 3.20 18.35 4.93
C GLU A 66 1.75 17.97 4.57
N LEU A 67 1.56 17.02 3.64
CA LEU A 67 0.24 16.59 3.20
C LEU A 67 -0.58 16.03 4.37
N THR A 68 -1.85 16.35 4.42
CA THR A 68 -2.78 15.76 5.39
C THR A 68 -2.92 14.25 5.19
N ALA A 69 -3.34 13.52 6.22
CA ALA A 69 -3.61 12.09 6.11
C ALA A 69 -4.69 11.78 5.05
N ALA A 70 -5.59 12.72 4.77
CA ALA A 70 -6.59 12.58 3.73
C ALA A 70 -5.98 12.70 2.32
N GLU A 71 -5.14 13.72 2.09
CA GLU A 71 -4.43 13.87 0.82
C GLU A 71 -3.54 12.65 0.53
N ILE A 72 -2.78 12.18 1.52
CA ILE A 72 -1.97 10.97 1.38
C ILE A 72 -2.84 9.75 1.02
N ALA A 73 -4.04 9.62 1.61
CA ALA A 73 -4.94 8.53 1.26
C ALA A 73 -5.35 8.58 -0.22
N TYR A 74 -5.69 9.77 -0.73
CA TYR A 74 -6.03 9.95 -2.13
C TYR A 74 -4.84 9.66 -3.05
N GLU A 75 -3.63 10.11 -2.71
CA GLU A 75 -2.41 9.80 -3.48
C GLU A 75 -2.12 8.29 -3.55
N LEU A 76 -2.42 7.57 -2.47
CA LEU A 76 -2.27 6.12 -2.40
C LEU A 76 -3.39 5.35 -3.12
N GLY A 77 -4.35 6.05 -3.71
CA GLY A 77 -5.43 5.47 -4.51
C GLY A 77 -6.64 5.01 -3.69
N PHE A 78 -6.80 5.48 -2.45
CA PHE A 78 -8.04 5.26 -1.68
C PHE A 78 -9.13 6.22 -2.14
N GLU A 79 -10.31 5.69 -2.43
CA GLU A 79 -11.51 6.51 -2.66
C GLU A 79 -11.97 7.24 -1.38
N TYR A 80 -11.74 6.61 -0.23
CA TYR A 80 -12.19 7.10 1.08
C TYR A 80 -11.03 7.11 2.09
N PRO A 81 -10.63 8.28 2.64
CA PRO A 81 -9.57 8.38 3.63
C PRO A 81 -9.78 7.53 4.90
N GLN A 82 -11.02 7.24 5.27
CA GLN A 82 -11.36 6.41 6.42
C GLN A 82 -10.84 4.97 6.24
N SER A 83 -10.87 4.46 5.00
CA SER A 83 -10.35 3.13 4.67
C SER A 83 -8.83 3.07 4.86
N PHE A 84 -8.11 4.12 4.44
CA PHE A 84 -6.69 4.28 4.70
C PHE A 84 -6.39 4.32 6.20
N ASN A 85 -7.09 5.17 6.96
CA ASN A 85 -6.91 5.28 8.42
C ASN A 85 -7.09 3.93 9.12
N LYS A 86 -8.12 3.17 8.75
CA LYS A 86 -8.39 1.84 9.31
C LYS A 86 -7.28 0.85 8.95
N LEU A 87 -6.86 0.81 7.69
CA LEU A 87 -5.78 -0.08 7.25
C LEU A 87 -4.46 0.26 7.96
N PHE A 88 -4.10 1.55 8.01
CA PHE A 88 -2.88 2.03 8.62
C PHE A 88 -2.84 1.69 10.11
N LYS A 89 -3.92 1.96 10.85
CA LYS A 89 -4.03 1.59 12.26
C LYS A 89 -3.94 0.08 12.47
N ASN A 90 -4.64 -0.71 11.66
CA ASN A 90 -4.60 -2.16 11.77
C ASN A 90 -3.20 -2.76 11.51
N LYS A 91 -2.38 -2.09 10.69
CA LYS A 91 -1.04 -2.56 10.31
C LYS A 91 0.08 -2.00 11.17
N THR A 92 -0.11 -0.84 11.80
CA THR A 92 0.94 -0.14 12.53
C THR A 92 0.65 0.02 14.02
N GLY A 93 -0.61 -0.16 14.45
CA GLY A 93 -1.07 0.14 15.81
C GLY A 93 -1.43 1.61 16.04
N LEU A 94 -1.11 2.51 15.12
CA LEU A 94 -1.26 3.97 15.27
C LEU A 94 -2.13 4.54 14.15
N THR A 95 -2.85 5.63 14.42
CA THR A 95 -3.44 6.40 13.30
C THR A 95 -2.34 7.12 12.52
N PRO A 96 -2.57 7.50 11.25
CA PRO A 96 -1.61 8.30 10.49
C PRO A 96 -1.19 9.59 11.21
N LEU A 97 -2.15 10.24 11.89
CA LEU A 97 -1.88 11.45 12.68
C LEU A 97 -0.98 11.15 13.88
N GLN A 98 -1.32 10.12 14.68
CA GLN A 98 -0.50 9.70 15.82
C GLN A 98 0.93 9.30 15.40
N PHE A 99 1.05 8.64 14.24
CA PHE A 99 2.36 8.28 13.70
C PHE A 99 3.18 9.54 13.35
N ARG A 100 2.56 10.55 12.72
CA ARG A 100 3.24 11.81 12.42
C ARG A 100 3.64 12.58 13.67
N GLU A 101 2.77 12.62 14.68
CA GLU A 101 3.07 13.27 15.96
C GLU A 101 4.27 12.65 16.69
N GLN A 102 4.56 11.35 16.48
CA GLN A 102 5.74 10.69 17.05
C GLN A 102 7.07 11.03 16.35
N LEU A 103 7.02 11.66 15.18
CA LEU A 103 8.21 12.04 14.41
C LEU A 103 8.68 13.47 14.69
N ASN A 104 7.83 14.27 15.32
CA ASN A 104 8.09 15.66 15.72
C ASN A 104 8.61 15.71 17.16
#